data_AF-A0A7X5ISE4-F1
#
_entry.id   AF-A0A7X5ISE4-F1
#
_cell.length_a   1.000
_cell.length_b   1.000
_cell.length_c   1.000
_cell.angle_alpha   90.00
_cell.angle_beta   90.00
_cell.angle_gamma   90.00
#
_symmetry.space_group_name_H-M   'P 1'
#
loop_
_entity.id
_entity.type
_entity.pdbx_description
1 polymer ?
#
loop_
_entity_poly.entity_id
_entity_poly.type
_entity_poly.pdbx_seq_one_letter_code
_entity_poly.pdbx_strand_id
1 'polypeptide(L)'
;MSNLSTALAAKGATDKATGDVKLAYDAVNDTWALNFTDDTGAAATQAVEIEQDANDPTKWYVYNGNTHDETTRLMTLTVSDGLAEEDLQRAYGGDGQKVASLGAPDGTVSGSVNAAVQNIKIGQSEASEQLAHTTLDLGEYFAQDGNKITIGDTTYTVALGKDSKFAGGENVIDLTSLTGEEKDFAQKAAIALTNAAADNKVFTVGHDGTGKSTFKQRDHSTDMETVEDMAKYFGFQKADAASIAAASTGKELVLQIGDTSESFNQLAVGIKDMHVESLGIADINIGTPEGAQAAINTIKEAINTVSSVRGNLGAISNRLDHTANNLSVMRENITDAESAIRDTDIAEEMMSYTKNNILVQSAQAMLAQANQVPQGVLQLLQ
;
A
#
# COMPACT_ATOMS: atom_id res chain seq x y z
N MET A 1 24.87 12.12 -42.89
CA MET A 1 25.18 11.57 -41.57
C MET A 1 25.70 10.16 -41.79
N SER A 2 26.99 9.89 -41.52
CA SER A 2 27.51 8.54 -41.59
C SER A 2 26.89 7.73 -40.46
N ASN A 3 26.20 6.64 -40.77
CA ASN A 3 25.76 5.70 -39.75
C ASN A 3 26.97 5.21 -38.92
N LEU A 4 26.72 4.80 -37.68
CA LEU A 4 27.74 4.28 -36.76
C LEU A 4 28.68 3.26 -37.46
N SER A 5 28.14 2.42 -38.36
CA SER A 5 28.95 1.47 -39.14
C SER A 5 29.96 2.14 -40.08
N THR A 6 29.62 3.25 -40.73
CA THR A 6 30.53 3.99 -41.63
C THR A 6 31.59 4.76 -40.85
N ALA A 7 31.26 5.27 -39.66
CA ALA A 7 32.21 5.96 -38.78
C ALA A 7 33.25 5.00 -38.15
N LEU A 8 32.83 3.78 -37.78
CA LEU A 8 33.75 2.72 -37.36
C LEU A 8 34.60 2.19 -38.54
N ALA A 9 34.03 2.07 -39.74
CA ALA A 9 34.73 1.57 -40.93
C ALA A 9 35.87 2.49 -41.41
N ALA A 10 35.71 3.82 -41.30
CA ALA A 10 36.67 4.80 -41.80
C ALA A 10 38.04 4.81 -41.06
N LYS A 11 38.17 4.09 -39.95
CA LYS A 11 39.38 4.11 -39.09
C LYS A 11 39.95 2.72 -38.77
N GLY A 12 39.59 1.70 -39.55
CA GLY A 12 40.25 0.38 -39.50
C GLY A 12 39.54 -0.68 -38.64
N ALA A 13 38.34 -0.39 -38.13
CA ALA A 13 37.44 -1.39 -37.57
C ALA A 13 36.47 -1.88 -38.67
N THR A 14 37.03 -2.41 -39.76
CA THR A 14 36.27 -3.00 -40.86
C THR A 14 35.49 -4.23 -40.37
N ASP A 15 34.17 -4.17 -40.47
CA ASP A 15 33.23 -5.30 -40.43
C ASP A 15 33.01 -6.03 -39.10
N LYS A 16 33.42 -5.47 -37.95
CA LYS A 16 33.45 -6.23 -36.69
C LYS A 16 32.26 -6.08 -35.75
N ALA A 17 31.54 -4.97 -35.66
CA ALA A 17 30.47 -4.89 -34.67
C ALA A 17 29.22 -5.66 -35.13
N THR A 18 28.92 -6.79 -34.50
CA THR A 18 27.66 -7.53 -34.70
C THR A 18 26.85 -7.54 -33.40
N GLY A 19 25.54 -7.27 -33.50
CA GLY A 19 24.62 -7.31 -32.36
C GLY A 19 24.50 -5.98 -31.58
N ASP A 20 24.45 -6.08 -30.25
CA ASP A 20 24.19 -4.95 -29.35
C ASP A 20 25.48 -4.20 -29.03
N VAL A 21 25.44 -2.86 -29.09
CA VAL A 21 26.53 -1.99 -28.64
C VAL A 21 26.14 -1.37 -27.30
N LYS A 22 27.06 -1.43 -26.33
CA LYS A 22 26.87 -0.94 -24.97
C LYS A 22 27.82 0.21 -24.70
N LEU A 23 27.30 1.30 -24.13
CA LEU A 23 28.14 2.36 -23.57
C LEU A 23 28.40 2.02 -22.09
N ALA A 24 29.65 2.12 -21.67
CA ALA A 24 30.08 1.86 -20.30
C ALA A 24 30.97 2.99 -19.80
N TYR A 25 30.83 3.31 -18.52
CA TYR A 25 31.68 4.24 -17.81
C TYR A 25 32.53 3.50 -16.79
N ASP A 26 33.84 3.66 -16.87
CA ASP A 26 34.78 3.14 -15.87
C ASP A 26 35.05 4.23 -14.83
N ALA A 27 34.39 4.12 -13.68
CA ALA A 27 34.52 5.06 -12.58
C ALA A 27 35.91 5.06 -11.91
N VAL A 28 36.75 4.04 -12.13
CA VAL A 28 38.10 3.97 -11.56
C VAL A 28 39.07 4.80 -12.39
N ASN A 29 38.92 4.77 -13.71
CA ASN A 29 39.81 5.47 -14.63
C ASN A 29 39.22 6.77 -15.20
N ASP A 30 37.96 7.09 -14.87
CA ASP A 30 37.22 8.26 -15.39
C ASP A 30 37.18 8.26 -16.92
N THR A 31 36.84 7.11 -17.50
CA THR A 31 36.86 6.90 -18.96
C THR A 31 35.60 6.25 -19.47
N TRP A 32 35.19 6.62 -20.69
CA TRP A 32 34.06 6.04 -21.40
C TRP A 32 34.52 5.06 -22.49
N ALA A 33 33.77 3.97 -22.65
CA ALA A 33 34.04 2.99 -23.70
C ALA A 33 32.75 2.38 -24.29
N LEU A 34 32.83 2.00 -25.56
CA LEU A 34 31.83 1.18 -26.24
C LEU A 34 32.28 -0.28 -26.18
N ASN A 35 31.44 -1.13 -25.59
CA ASN A 35 31.60 -2.57 -25.56
C ASN A 35 30.68 -3.22 -26.60
N PHE A 36 31.23 -4.09 -27.43
CA PHE A 36 30.50 -4.80 -28.48
C PHE A 36 31.10 -6.19 -28.71
N THR A 37 30.36 -7.04 -29.42
CA THR A 37 30.87 -8.33 -29.89
C THR A 37 31.42 -8.16 -31.30
N ASP A 38 32.63 -8.65 -31.53
CA ASP A 38 33.25 -8.62 -32.84
C ASP A 38 32.65 -9.68 -33.82
N ASP A 39 33.06 -9.66 -35.08
CA ASP A 39 32.62 -10.59 -36.13
C ASP A 39 33.06 -12.04 -35.89
N THR A 40 33.98 -12.25 -34.95
CA THR A 40 34.45 -13.57 -34.51
C THR A 40 33.73 -14.06 -33.26
N GLY A 41 32.81 -13.27 -32.71
CA GLY A 41 32.07 -13.57 -31.48
C GLY A 41 32.82 -13.21 -30.20
N ALA A 42 33.95 -12.51 -30.27
CA ALA A 42 34.74 -12.10 -29.12
C ALA A 42 34.31 -10.73 -28.60
N ALA A 43 34.43 -10.51 -27.29
CA ALA A 43 34.17 -9.20 -26.70
C ALA A 43 35.29 -8.21 -27.07
N ALA A 44 34.91 -7.03 -27.55
CA ALA A 44 35.80 -5.93 -27.90
C ALA A 44 35.33 -4.62 -27.25
N THR A 45 36.29 -3.73 -26.99
CA THR A 45 36.08 -2.45 -26.33
C THR A 45 36.77 -1.33 -27.11
N GLN A 46 36.10 -0.21 -27.27
CA GLN A 46 36.63 1.00 -27.92
C GLN A 46 36.46 2.19 -26.99
N ALA A 47 37.55 2.89 -26.68
CA ALA A 47 37.50 4.14 -25.91
C ALA A 47 36.78 5.24 -26.71
N VAL A 48 35.96 6.02 -26.02
CA VAL A 48 35.17 7.13 -26.57
C VAL A 48 35.17 8.31 -25.62
N GLU A 49 34.82 9.49 -26.13
CA GLU A 49 34.57 10.69 -25.32
C GLU A 49 33.12 11.11 -25.46
N ILE A 50 32.58 11.78 -24.44
CA ILE A 50 31.22 12.32 -24.47
C ILE A 50 31.24 13.82 -24.19
N GLU A 51 30.37 14.57 -24.85
CA GLU A 51 30.21 16.01 -24.61
C GLU A 51 28.74 16.41 -24.69
N GLN A 52 28.31 17.32 -23.83
CA GLN A 52 26.98 17.91 -23.89
C GLN A 52 26.89 18.93 -25.04
N ASP A 53 25.75 18.95 -25.74
CA ASP A 53 25.51 20.00 -26.74
C ASP A 53 25.43 21.37 -26.05
N ALA A 54 26.24 22.32 -26.52
CA ALA A 54 26.34 23.65 -25.94
C ALA A 54 25.04 24.49 -26.04
N ASN A 55 24.12 24.12 -26.94
CA ASN A 55 22.85 24.81 -27.20
C ASN A 55 21.63 24.01 -26.69
N ASP A 56 21.80 22.74 -26.35
CA ASP A 56 20.72 21.86 -25.92
C ASP A 56 21.18 20.92 -24.79
N PRO A 57 20.88 21.24 -23.51
CA PRO A 57 21.32 20.44 -22.37
C PRO A 57 20.69 19.04 -22.34
N THR A 58 19.68 18.79 -23.18
CA THR A 58 19.05 17.48 -23.33
C THR A 58 19.80 16.55 -24.29
N LYS A 59 20.84 17.04 -24.98
CA LYS A 59 21.61 16.27 -25.95
C LYS A 59 23.06 16.10 -25.53
N TRP A 60 23.54 14.88 -25.72
CA TRP A 60 24.93 14.50 -25.53
C TRP A 60 25.45 13.80 -26.77
N TYR A 61 26.70 14.03 -27.13
CA TYR A 61 27.36 13.45 -28.28
C TYR A 61 28.47 12.52 -27.85
N VAL A 62 28.56 11.35 -28.48
CA VAL A 62 29.67 10.41 -28.30
C VAL A 62 30.62 10.57 -29.48
N TYR A 63 31.89 10.80 -29.20
CA TYR A 63 32.94 11.00 -30.18
C TYR A 63 33.98 9.87 -30.12
N ASN A 64 34.58 9.60 -31.27
CA ASN A 64 35.74 8.73 -31.37
C ASN A 64 37.03 9.55 -31.15
N GLY A 65 37.52 9.56 -29.92
CA GLY A 65 38.72 10.29 -29.51
C GLY A 65 38.50 11.80 -29.31
N ASN A 66 39.59 12.51 -29.07
CA ASN A 66 39.62 13.85 -28.48
C ASN A 66 39.21 15.02 -29.41
N THR A 67 38.75 14.72 -30.62
CA THR A 67 38.33 15.76 -31.57
C THR A 67 36.82 15.72 -31.70
N HIS A 68 36.14 16.82 -31.37
CA HIS A 68 34.67 16.89 -31.34
C HIS A 68 34.14 17.60 -32.58
N ASP A 69 33.98 16.85 -33.68
CA ASP A 69 33.40 17.35 -34.93
C ASP A 69 32.33 16.40 -35.49
N GLU A 70 31.60 16.82 -36.52
CA GLU A 70 30.54 15.98 -37.10
C GLU A 70 31.06 14.69 -37.76
N THR A 71 32.35 14.60 -38.07
CA THR A 71 32.98 13.41 -38.68
C THR A 71 33.47 12.41 -37.65
N THR A 72 33.75 12.83 -36.43
CA THR A 72 34.09 11.97 -35.29
C THR A 72 32.89 11.59 -34.42
N ARG A 73 31.74 12.24 -34.62
CA ARG A 73 30.49 11.94 -33.91
C ARG A 73 29.96 10.55 -34.26
N LEU A 74 29.94 9.67 -33.26
CA LEU A 74 29.46 8.28 -33.36
C LEU A 74 27.97 8.15 -33.04
N MET A 75 27.52 8.81 -31.97
CA MET A 75 26.16 8.68 -31.45
C MET A 75 25.67 10.00 -30.86
N THR A 76 24.35 10.20 -30.84
CA THR A 76 23.68 11.26 -30.08
C THR A 76 22.81 10.61 -29.03
N LEU A 77 23.02 10.92 -27.76
CA LEU A 77 22.10 10.56 -26.69
C LEU A 77 21.17 11.74 -26.43
N THR A 78 19.88 11.45 -26.27
CA THR A 78 18.89 12.45 -25.85
C THR A 78 18.33 12.04 -24.50
N VAL A 79 18.45 12.91 -23.51
CA VAL A 79 17.89 12.74 -22.17
C VAL A 79 16.66 13.64 -22.02
N SER A 80 15.60 13.16 -21.37
CA SER A 80 14.30 13.85 -21.34
C SER A 80 14.29 15.11 -20.49
N ASP A 81 15.14 15.17 -19.46
CA ASP A 81 15.37 16.33 -18.61
C ASP A 81 16.87 16.54 -18.52
N GLY A 82 17.35 17.76 -18.72
CA GLY A 82 18.79 18.06 -18.79
C GLY A 82 19.55 17.51 -17.59
N LEU A 83 20.26 16.40 -17.81
CA LEU A 83 21.10 15.72 -16.83
C LEU A 83 22.51 16.27 -16.87
N ALA A 84 23.19 16.32 -15.72
CA ALA A 84 24.61 16.63 -15.65
C ALA A 84 25.45 15.40 -16.04
N GLU A 85 26.72 15.60 -16.40
CA GLU A 85 27.64 14.50 -16.75
C GLU A 85 27.71 13.44 -15.63
N GLU A 86 27.70 13.90 -14.39
CA GLU A 86 27.71 13.09 -13.17
C GLU A 86 26.50 12.14 -13.08
N ASP A 87 25.34 12.53 -13.62
CA ASP A 87 24.14 11.69 -13.67
C ASP A 87 24.30 10.54 -14.69
N LEU A 88 24.93 10.83 -15.83
CA LEU A 88 25.25 9.81 -16.84
C LEU A 88 26.30 8.83 -16.31
N GLN A 89 27.35 9.35 -15.66
CA GLN A 89 28.37 8.53 -15.02
C GLN A 89 27.78 7.58 -13.97
N ARG A 90 26.79 8.05 -13.18
CA ARG A 90 26.06 7.21 -12.22
C ARG A 90 25.16 6.18 -12.89
N ALA A 91 24.49 6.54 -13.98
CA ALA A 91 23.60 5.63 -14.70
C ALA A 91 24.34 4.47 -15.39
N TYR A 92 25.56 4.72 -15.88
CA TYR A 92 26.35 3.77 -16.67
C TYR A 92 27.58 3.18 -15.95
N GLY A 93 27.82 3.58 -14.69
CA GLY A 93 28.94 3.12 -13.86
C GLY A 93 28.83 1.68 -13.33
N GLY A 94 27.84 0.90 -13.80
CA GLY A 94 27.67 -0.52 -13.48
C GLY A 94 27.34 -1.33 -14.73
N ASP A 95 27.94 -2.52 -14.86
CA ASP A 95 27.90 -3.45 -16.00
C ASP A 95 26.87 -3.17 -17.12
N GLY A 96 27.27 -2.27 -18.03
CA GLY A 96 26.88 -2.23 -19.44
C GLY A 96 25.41 -2.42 -19.78
N GLN A 97 24.58 -1.42 -19.47
CA GLN A 97 23.22 -1.31 -20.01
C GLN A 97 23.25 -1.11 -21.54
N LYS A 98 22.37 -1.84 -22.24
CA LYS A 98 22.30 -1.82 -23.72
C LYS A 98 21.67 -0.52 -24.19
N VAL A 99 22.38 0.21 -25.05
CA VAL A 99 21.92 1.51 -25.58
C VAL A 99 21.63 1.49 -27.09
N ALA A 100 22.00 0.44 -27.82
CA ALA A 100 21.69 0.32 -29.25
C ALA A 100 21.76 -1.14 -29.78
N SER A 101 20.92 -1.47 -30.77
CA SER A 101 21.05 -2.64 -31.64
C SER A 101 21.28 -2.19 -33.09
N LEU A 102 22.20 -2.86 -33.80
CA LEU A 102 22.58 -2.49 -35.17
C LEU A 102 21.56 -2.98 -36.21
N GLY A 103 20.85 -2.06 -36.88
CA GLY A 103 19.97 -2.38 -38.03
C GLY A 103 19.33 -1.16 -38.72
N ALA A 104 19.62 -1.02 -40.03
CA ALA A 104 19.11 -0.06 -41.03
C ALA A 104 19.77 1.35 -41.10
N PRO A 105 19.92 1.95 -42.31
CA PRO A 105 20.97 2.93 -42.62
C PRO A 105 20.67 4.40 -42.27
N ASP A 106 19.57 4.70 -41.58
CA ASP A 106 19.03 6.07 -41.51
C ASP A 106 18.62 6.46 -40.07
N GLY A 107 19.08 5.72 -39.06
CA GLY A 107 18.58 5.82 -37.69
C GLY A 107 19.31 6.85 -36.81
N THR A 108 18.61 7.92 -36.41
CA THR A 108 18.92 8.65 -35.18
C THR A 108 18.72 7.67 -34.02
N VAL A 109 19.80 7.27 -33.35
CA VAL A 109 19.76 6.30 -32.23
C VAL A 109 19.42 7.06 -30.95
N SER A 110 18.15 7.11 -30.56
CA SER A 110 17.73 7.61 -29.24
C SER A 110 17.64 6.45 -28.24
N GLY A 111 18.67 6.32 -27.42
CA GLY A 111 18.62 5.49 -26.20
C GLY A 111 18.16 6.37 -25.03
N SER A 112 17.00 6.06 -24.45
CA SER A 112 16.54 6.69 -23.21
C SER A 112 17.09 5.94 -21.99
N VAL A 113 17.79 6.65 -21.10
CA VAL A 113 18.16 6.15 -19.76
C VAL A 113 16.93 6.30 -18.87
N ASN A 114 16.37 5.18 -18.42
CA ASN A 114 15.36 5.20 -17.37
C ASN A 114 16.02 4.84 -16.05
N ALA A 115 16.29 5.84 -15.21
CA ALA A 115 16.69 5.63 -13.83
C ALA A 115 15.44 5.28 -13.01
N ALA A 116 15.21 3.97 -12.87
CA ALA A 116 14.20 3.32 -12.04
C ALA A 116 12.72 3.44 -12.46
N VAL A 117 12.01 2.35 -12.14
CA VAL A 117 10.65 1.92 -12.50
C VAL A 117 10.46 1.61 -14.00
N GLN A 118 9.94 0.42 -14.31
CA GLN A 118 9.88 -0.11 -15.68
C GLN A 118 9.17 0.84 -16.65
N ASN A 119 9.87 1.26 -17.71
CA ASN A 119 9.25 1.96 -18.83
C ASN A 119 8.48 0.94 -19.68
N ILE A 120 7.16 0.87 -19.53
CA ILE A 120 6.32 0.02 -20.37
C ILE A 120 6.07 0.75 -21.68
N LYS A 121 6.70 0.28 -22.77
CA LYS A 121 6.50 0.82 -24.13
C LYS A 121 5.15 0.39 -24.69
N ILE A 122 4.40 1.35 -25.24
CA ILE A 122 3.05 1.21 -25.79
C ILE A 122 3.10 0.59 -27.20
N GLY A 123 2.20 -0.37 -27.46
CA GLY A 123 1.70 -0.69 -28.81
C GLY A 123 2.63 -1.49 -29.72
N GLN A 124 2.88 -2.77 -29.40
CA GLN A 124 3.29 -3.75 -30.43
C GLN A 124 2.18 -4.76 -30.71
N SER A 125 2.10 -5.15 -31.99
CA SER A 125 1.26 -6.23 -32.52
C SER A 125 1.57 -7.56 -31.83
N GLU A 126 0.51 -8.37 -31.69
CA GLU A 126 0.45 -9.61 -30.91
C GLU A 126 1.71 -10.48 -30.99
N ALA A 127 2.39 -10.61 -29.86
CA ALA A 127 3.13 -11.80 -29.53
C ALA A 127 2.24 -12.66 -28.63
N SER A 128 2.09 -13.94 -28.98
CA SER A 128 1.46 -14.95 -28.12
C SER A 128 2.11 -14.87 -26.73
N GLU A 129 1.30 -14.69 -25.67
CA GLU A 129 1.70 -14.55 -24.24
C GLU A 129 1.95 -13.13 -23.70
N GLN A 130 1.49 -12.05 -24.35
CA GLN A 130 1.51 -10.72 -23.72
C GLN A 130 0.38 -10.52 -22.72
N LEU A 131 0.75 -10.20 -21.47
CA LEU A 131 -0.17 -9.77 -20.42
C LEU A 131 -0.83 -8.44 -20.78
N ALA A 132 -2.12 -8.30 -20.45
CA ALA A 132 -2.87 -7.09 -20.74
C ALA A 132 -2.20 -5.85 -20.11
N HIS A 133 -2.11 -4.77 -20.87
CA HIS A 133 -1.57 -3.51 -20.39
C HIS A 133 -2.36 -2.33 -20.94
N THR A 134 -2.47 -1.26 -20.15
CA THR A 134 -3.13 -0.02 -20.53
C THR A 134 -2.50 1.18 -19.85
N THR A 135 -2.77 2.38 -20.35
CA THR A 135 -2.30 3.63 -19.77
C THR A 135 -3.47 4.59 -19.72
N LEU A 136 -3.67 5.22 -18.57
CA LEU A 136 -4.75 6.17 -18.35
C LEU A 136 -4.17 7.52 -17.92
N ASP A 137 -4.73 8.57 -18.49
CA ASP A 137 -4.51 9.92 -18.00
C ASP A 137 -5.56 10.22 -16.92
N LEU A 138 -5.09 10.34 -15.68
CA LEU A 138 -5.92 10.52 -14.49
C LEU A 138 -5.63 11.86 -13.79
N GLY A 139 -4.85 12.75 -14.42
CA GLY A 139 -4.46 14.03 -13.81
C GLY A 139 -5.69 14.86 -13.40
N GLU A 140 -6.63 15.06 -14.33
CA GLU A 140 -7.88 15.77 -14.04
C GLU A 140 -8.77 15.00 -13.05
N TYR A 141 -8.69 13.67 -13.05
CA TYR A 141 -9.48 12.83 -12.15
C TYR A 141 -9.00 12.93 -10.70
N PHE A 142 -7.69 13.10 -10.48
CA PHE A 142 -7.12 13.25 -9.14
C PHE A 142 -7.23 14.67 -8.59
N ALA A 143 -7.60 15.66 -9.41
CA ALA A 143 -7.76 17.05 -9.02
C ALA A 143 -8.97 17.32 -8.10
N GLN A 144 -9.70 16.28 -7.67
CA GLN A 144 -10.82 16.39 -6.75
C GLN A 144 -10.64 15.41 -5.58
N ASP A 145 -10.72 15.95 -4.36
CA ASP A 145 -10.65 15.17 -3.12
C ASP A 145 -11.80 14.17 -3.00
N GLY A 146 -11.50 12.97 -2.48
CA GLY A 146 -12.47 11.90 -2.25
C GLY A 146 -12.81 11.04 -3.45
N ASN A 147 -12.33 11.36 -4.66
CA ASN A 147 -12.54 10.53 -5.84
C ASN A 147 -12.01 9.11 -5.60
N LYS A 148 -12.71 8.09 -6.11
CA LYS A 148 -12.35 6.68 -5.88
C LYS A 148 -12.07 5.96 -7.18
N ILE A 149 -10.93 5.27 -7.21
CA ILE A 149 -10.52 4.43 -8.32
C ILE A 149 -10.45 2.97 -7.85
N THR A 150 -11.21 2.09 -8.48
CA THR A 150 -11.11 0.64 -8.28
C THR A 150 -10.15 0.07 -9.32
N ILE A 151 -9.13 -0.65 -8.88
CA ILE A 151 -8.16 -1.34 -9.73
C ILE A 151 -8.13 -2.79 -9.29
N GLY A 152 -8.59 -3.69 -10.16
CA GLY A 152 -8.82 -5.08 -9.78
C GLY A 152 -9.88 -5.17 -8.68
N ASP A 153 -9.50 -5.76 -7.54
CA ASP A 153 -10.38 -5.93 -6.38
C ASP A 153 -10.25 -4.82 -5.34
N THR A 154 -9.32 -3.87 -5.52
CA THR A 154 -9.01 -2.85 -4.50
C THR A 154 -9.52 -1.48 -4.93
N THR A 155 -10.26 -0.81 -4.04
CA THR A 155 -10.72 0.58 -4.25
C THR A 155 -9.82 1.53 -3.49
N TYR A 156 -9.22 2.47 -4.22
CA TYR A 156 -8.37 3.51 -3.68
C TYR A 156 -9.12 4.83 -3.62
N THR A 157 -8.93 5.60 -2.54
CA THR A 157 -9.55 6.92 -2.35
C THR A 157 -8.50 8.02 -2.44
N VAL A 158 -8.77 9.07 -3.20
CA VAL A 158 -7.91 10.24 -3.34
C VAL A 158 -8.04 11.11 -2.10
N ALA A 159 -6.92 11.40 -1.44
CA ALA A 159 -6.83 12.38 -0.37
C ALA A 159 -6.03 13.60 -0.85
N LEU A 160 -6.71 14.64 -1.34
CA LEU A 160 -6.10 15.83 -1.93
C LEU A 160 -6.14 17.02 -0.96
N GLY A 161 -4.97 17.64 -0.76
CA GLY A 161 -4.83 18.81 0.10
C GLY A 161 -4.76 18.48 1.59
N LYS A 162 -4.20 19.41 2.36
CA LYS A 162 -3.93 19.23 3.80
C LYS A 162 -5.20 19.02 4.63
N ASP A 163 -6.32 19.55 4.14
CA ASP A 163 -7.63 19.46 4.78
C ASP A 163 -8.45 18.25 4.28
N SER A 164 -7.84 17.36 3.48
CA SER A 164 -8.53 16.16 3.01
C SER A 164 -9.03 15.32 4.17
N LYS A 165 -10.32 15.02 4.14
CA LYS A 165 -10.95 14.17 5.16
C LYS A 165 -10.68 12.67 4.96
N PHE A 166 -9.99 12.31 3.87
CA PHE A 166 -9.63 10.94 3.51
C PHE A 166 -8.17 10.60 3.86
N ALA A 167 -7.42 11.54 4.43
CA ALA A 167 -6.05 11.33 4.87
C ALA A 167 -5.97 10.24 5.96
N GLY A 168 -5.09 9.25 5.77
CA GLY A 168 -4.82 8.19 6.76
C GLY A 168 -5.80 7.01 6.77
N GLY A 169 -6.72 6.91 5.79
CA GLY A 169 -7.54 5.72 5.57
C GLY A 169 -6.77 4.54 4.94
N GLU A 170 -7.40 3.36 4.88
CA GLU A 170 -6.86 2.23 4.12
C GLU A 170 -6.94 2.47 2.60
N ASN A 171 -5.91 2.06 1.85
CA ASN A 171 -5.83 2.20 0.39
C ASN A 171 -6.01 3.65 -0.10
N VAL A 172 -5.32 4.60 0.54
CA VAL A 172 -5.43 6.02 0.21
C VAL A 172 -4.31 6.45 -0.74
N ILE A 173 -4.68 7.20 -1.77
CA ILE A 173 -3.75 7.92 -2.64
C ILE A 173 -3.45 9.24 -1.95
N ASP A 174 -2.29 9.30 -1.29
CA ASP A 174 -1.89 10.46 -0.50
C ASP A 174 -1.39 11.60 -1.41
N LEU A 175 -2.25 12.60 -1.60
CA LEU A 175 -1.96 13.87 -2.27
C LEU A 175 -2.15 15.04 -1.29
N THR A 176 -2.05 14.79 0.02
CA THR A 176 -2.33 15.80 1.05
C THR A 176 -1.34 16.98 1.02
N SER A 177 -0.18 16.77 0.40
CA SER A 177 0.83 17.81 0.18
C SER A 177 0.56 18.70 -1.04
N LEU A 178 -0.44 18.36 -1.87
CA LEU A 178 -0.71 18.99 -3.17
C LEU A 178 -2.06 19.70 -3.19
N THR A 179 -2.19 20.70 -4.07
CA THR A 179 -3.43 21.49 -4.21
C THR A 179 -4.19 21.23 -5.50
N GLY A 180 -3.63 20.44 -6.43
CA GLY A 180 -4.26 20.14 -7.73
C GLY A 180 -3.93 21.14 -8.83
N GLU A 181 -3.27 22.25 -8.51
CA GLU A 181 -2.93 23.33 -9.45
C GLU A 181 -1.45 23.34 -9.86
N GLU A 182 -0.63 22.42 -9.31
CA GLU A 182 0.79 22.38 -9.65
C GLU A 182 1.03 21.87 -11.08
N LYS A 183 2.07 22.40 -11.74
CA LYS A 183 2.44 21.96 -13.10
C LYS A 183 2.80 20.48 -13.18
N ASP A 184 3.34 19.93 -12.10
CA ASP A 184 3.73 18.52 -11.99
C ASP A 184 2.68 17.69 -11.23
N PHE A 185 1.46 18.20 -11.06
CA PHE A 185 0.42 17.55 -10.28
C PHE A 185 0.11 16.15 -10.81
N ALA A 186 -0.08 16.00 -12.13
CA ALA A 186 -0.37 14.71 -12.74
C ALA A 186 0.77 13.69 -12.51
N GLN A 187 2.02 14.13 -12.57
CA GLN A 187 3.19 13.29 -12.30
C GLN A 187 3.22 12.81 -10.86
N LYS A 188 3.06 13.74 -9.89
CA LYS A 188 3.05 13.39 -8.47
C LYS A 188 1.85 12.53 -8.10
N ALA A 189 0.70 12.76 -8.72
CA ALA A 189 -0.50 11.97 -8.50
C ALA A 189 -0.36 10.53 -9.03
N ALA A 190 0.26 10.35 -10.20
CA ALA A 190 0.57 9.02 -10.72
C ALA A 190 1.59 8.26 -9.84
N ILE A 191 2.57 8.96 -9.26
CA ILE A 191 3.52 8.37 -8.29
C ILE A 191 2.79 7.94 -7.01
N ALA A 192 1.92 8.80 -6.46
CA ALA A 192 1.17 8.47 -5.26
C ALA A 192 0.24 7.26 -5.48
N LEU A 193 -0.41 7.16 -6.64
CA LEU A 193 -1.20 5.99 -7.01
C LEU A 193 -0.33 4.73 -7.08
N THR A 194 0.85 4.82 -7.69
CA THR A 194 1.80 3.70 -7.79
C THR A 194 2.20 3.18 -6.41
N ASN A 195 2.48 4.08 -5.47
CA ASN A 195 2.82 3.71 -4.10
C ASN A 195 1.62 3.09 -3.35
N ALA A 196 0.42 3.68 -3.49
CA ALA A 196 -0.79 3.16 -2.86
C ALA A 196 -1.17 1.77 -3.39
N ALA A 197 -0.95 1.52 -4.69
CA ALA A 197 -1.33 0.29 -5.36
C ALA A 197 -0.19 -0.74 -5.50
N ALA A 198 0.91 -0.59 -4.76
CA ALA A 198 2.07 -1.49 -4.84
C ALA A 198 1.72 -2.96 -4.55
N ASP A 199 0.78 -3.21 -3.63
CA ASP A 199 0.36 -4.56 -3.21
C ASP A 199 -0.86 -5.09 -3.98
N ASN A 200 -1.25 -4.44 -5.09
CA ASN A 200 -2.41 -4.87 -5.86
C ASN A 200 -2.19 -6.27 -6.46
N LYS A 201 -3.20 -7.14 -6.28
CA LYS A 201 -3.07 -8.56 -6.64
C LYS A 201 -3.24 -8.83 -8.13
N VAL A 202 -4.03 -8.00 -8.82
CA VAL A 202 -4.46 -8.19 -10.21
C VAL A 202 -3.57 -7.41 -11.17
N PHE A 203 -3.21 -6.18 -10.82
CA PHE A 203 -2.39 -5.30 -11.66
C PHE A 203 -1.11 -4.87 -10.96
N THR A 204 -0.01 -4.82 -11.70
CA THR A 204 1.11 -3.95 -11.38
C THR A 204 0.79 -2.54 -11.89
N VAL A 205 0.68 -1.58 -10.97
CA VAL A 205 0.46 -0.16 -11.27
C VAL A 205 1.80 0.55 -11.32
N GLY A 206 1.98 1.43 -12.30
CA GLY A 206 3.17 2.25 -12.48
C GLY A 206 2.81 3.61 -13.09
N HIS A 207 3.82 4.36 -13.49
CA HIS A 207 3.66 5.66 -14.14
C HIS A 207 4.65 5.84 -15.30
N ASP A 208 4.29 6.69 -16.26
CA ASP A 208 5.15 7.00 -17.42
C ASP A 208 6.17 8.12 -17.15
N GLY A 209 6.12 8.72 -15.96
CA GLY A 209 6.98 9.84 -15.58
C GLY A 209 6.54 11.21 -16.13
N THR A 210 5.53 11.25 -17.00
CA THR A 210 4.95 12.49 -17.56
C THR A 210 3.56 12.81 -16.99
N GLY A 211 2.98 11.91 -16.21
CA GLY A 211 1.72 12.11 -15.49
C GLY A 211 0.65 11.06 -15.77
N LYS A 212 0.92 10.08 -16.64
CA LYS A 212 -0.01 9.00 -16.93
C LYS A 212 0.26 7.78 -16.06
N SER A 213 -0.81 7.15 -15.62
CA SER A 213 -0.77 5.92 -14.84
C SER A 213 -0.79 4.71 -15.79
N THR A 214 0.17 3.82 -15.64
CA THR A 214 0.29 2.58 -16.44
C THR A 214 -0.20 1.40 -15.62
N PHE A 215 -0.95 0.50 -16.24
CA PHE A 215 -1.46 -0.70 -15.60
C PHE A 215 -1.06 -1.90 -16.43
N LYS A 216 -0.50 -2.91 -15.79
CA LYS A 216 -0.18 -4.18 -16.43
C LYS A 216 -0.70 -5.31 -15.57
N GLN A 217 -1.34 -6.27 -16.20
CA GLN A 217 -1.81 -7.47 -15.53
C GLN A 217 -0.62 -8.23 -14.93
N ARG A 218 -0.75 -8.68 -13.68
CA ARG A 218 0.36 -9.25 -12.92
C ARG A 218 0.67 -10.70 -13.27
N ASP A 219 -0.35 -11.49 -13.59
CA ASP A 219 -0.25 -12.89 -13.98
C ASP A 219 -1.33 -13.27 -15.01
N HIS A 220 -1.26 -14.45 -15.60
CA HIS A 220 -2.28 -14.96 -16.53
C HIS A 220 -3.51 -15.53 -15.80
N SER A 221 -3.75 -15.20 -14.52
CA SER A 221 -4.84 -15.82 -13.74
C SER A 221 -6.23 -15.31 -14.12
N THR A 222 -6.31 -14.13 -14.74
CA THR A 222 -7.57 -13.51 -15.18
C THR A 222 -7.57 -13.37 -16.69
N ASP A 223 -8.67 -13.77 -17.33
CA ASP A 223 -8.85 -13.54 -18.77
C ASP A 223 -9.10 -12.04 -19.01
N MET A 224 -8.18 -11.42 -19.74
CA MET A 224 -8.18 -10.00 -20.13
C MET A 224 -7.77 -9.86 -21.60
N GLU A 225 -8.13 -10.84 -22.44
CA GLU A 225 -7.81 -10.85 -23.88
C GLU A 225 -8.47 -9.68 -24.64
N THR A 226 -9.58 -9.15 -24.12
CA THR A 226 -10.27 -7.99 -24.72
C THR A 226 -10.15 -6.72 -23.87
N VAL A 227 -10.19 -5.57 -24.54
CA VAL A 227 -10.23 -4.25 -23.88
C VAL A 227 -11.47 -4.11 -22.98
N GLU A 228 -12.59 -4.76 -23.36
CA GLU A 228 -13.83 -4.76 -22.58
C GLU A 228 -13.70 -5.58 -21.29
N ASP A 229 -12.98 -6.71 -21.34
CA ASP A 229 -12.74 -7.54 -20.15
C ASP A 229 -11.77 -6.88 -19.18
N MET A 230 -10.73 -6.22 -19.70
CA MET A 230 -9.83 -5.41 -18.89
C MET A 230 -10.56 -4.22 -18.24
N ALA A 231 -11.46 -3.55 -18.97
CA ALA A 231 -12.21 -2.39 -18.46
C ALA A 231 -13.10 -2.73 -17.26
N LYS A 232 -13.58 -3.97 -17.11
CA LYS A 232 -14.39 -4.40 -15.96
C LYS A 232 -13.66 -4.32 -14.63
N TYR A 233 -12.33 -4.34 -14.65
CA TYR A 233 -11.50 -4.25 -13.45
C TYR A 233 -11.09 -2.81 -13.11
N PHE A 234 -11.51 -1.83 -13.90
CA PHE A 234 -11.30 -0.41 -13.61
C PHE A 234 -12.64 0.27 -13.32
N GLY A 235 -12.79 0.74 -12.08
CA GLY A 235 -13.96 1.51 -11.65
C GLY A 235 -13.58 2.95 -11.32
N PHE A 236 -14.39 3.91 -11.75
CA PHE A 236 -14.20 5.34 -11.41
C PHE A 236 -15.46 5.86 -10.74
N GLN A 237 -15.33 6.41 -9.54
CA GLN A 237 -16.43 7.03 -8.81
C GLN A 237 -16.00 8.44 -8.40
N LYS A 238 -16.63 9.46 -8.99
CA LYS A 238 -16.40 10.83 -8.56
C LYS A 238 -17.04 11.05 -7.20
N ALA A 239 -16.33 11.73 -6.31
CA ALA A 239 -16.89 12.20 -5.07
C ALA A 239 -17.88 13.34 -5.36
N ASP A 240 -19.06 13.24 -4.75
CA ASP A 240 -19.99 14.36 -4.67
C ASP A 240 -19.76 15.13 -3.35
N ALA A 241 -20.27 16.37 -3.29
CA ALA A 241 -20.12 17.22 -2.11
C ALA A 241 -20.68 16.56 -0.83
N ALA A 242 -21.70 15.70 -0.94
CA ALA A 242 -22.27 14.99 0.20
C ALA A 242 -21.35 13.86 0.71
N SER A 243 -20.63 13.18 -0.18
CA SER A 243 -19.68 12.12 0.13
C SER A 243 -18.39 12.66 0.77
N ILE A 244 -17.96 13.86 0.38
CA ILE A 244 -16.85 14.60 1.01
C ILE A 244 -17.28 15.13 2.38
N ALA A 245 -18.51 15.65 2.50
CA ALA A 245 -19.05 16.09 3.78
C ALA A 245 -19.18 14.93 4.78
N ALA A 246 -19.62 13.75 4.33
CA ALA A 246 -19.81 12.55 5.14
C ALA A 246 -18.51 11.82 5.56
N ALA A 247 -17.36 12.17 4.97
CA ALA A 247 -16.05 11.69 5.41
C ALA A 247 -15.70 12.33 6.76
N SER A 248 -16.20 11.78 7.86
CA SER A 248 -15.82 12.21 9.20
C SER A 248 -14.61 11.41 9.68
N THR A 249 -13.56 12.11 10.10
CA THR A 249 -12.33 11.64 10.74
C THR A 249 -12.52 11.23 12.22
N GLY A 250 -13.77 11.12 12.68
CA GLY A 250 -14.07 10.67 14.04
C GLY A 250 -13.66 9.22 14.24
N LYS A 251 -12.54 8.99 14.93
CA LYS A 251 -12.16 7.64 15.38
C LYS A 251 -13.31 7.07 16.23
N GLU A 252 -13.80 5.90 15.84
CA GLU A 252 -14.89 5.24 16.56
C GLU A 252 -14.48 4.95 18.01
N LEU A 253 -15.41 5.12 18.95
CA LEU A 253 -15.19 4.71 20.33
C LEU A 253 -15.28 3.19 20.40
N VAL A 254 -14.15 2.52 20.63
CA VAL A 254 -14.13 1.07 20.82
C VAL A 254 -14.36 0.76 22.29
N LEU A 255 -15.50 0.15 22.58
CA LEU A 255 -15.86 -0.34 23.92
C LEU A 255 -15.47 -1.81 24.04
N GLN A 256 -14.70 -2.14 25.07
CA GLN A 256 -14.43 -3.52 25.44
C GLN A 256 -15.63 -4.06 26.25
N ILE A 257 -16.37 -5.02 25.67
CA ILE A 257 -17.61 -5.55 26.25
C ILE A 257 -17.53 -7.05 26.57
N GLY A 258 -16.36 -7.66 26.36
CA GLY A 258 -16.07 -9.05 26.74
C GLY A 258 -14.75 -9.17 27.51
N ASP A 259 -14.42 -10.40 27.87
CA ASP A 259 -13.25 -10.76 28.67
C ASP A 259 -11.95 -10.90 27.85
N THR A 260 -12.04 -11.20 26.55
CA THR A 260 -10.88 -11.33 25.66
C THR A 260 -10.69 -10.13 24.73
N SER A 261 -9.44 -9.88 24.30
CA SER A 261 -9.08 -8.79 23.39
C SER A 261 -9.46 -9.04 21.92
N GLU A 262 -10.27 -10.06 21.64
CA GLU A 262 -10.68 -10.40 20.28
C GLU A 262 -11.72 -9.42 19.74
N SER A 263 -11.72 -9.23 18.42
CA SER A 263 -12.55 -8.21 17.75
C SER A 263 -14.05 -8.41 17.97
N PHE A 264 -14.53 -9.64 18.17
CA PHE A 264 -15.95 -9.91 18.47
C PHE A 264 -16.37 -9.48 19.88
N ASN A 265 -15.42 -9.34 20.80
CA ASN A 265 -15.61 -8.84 22.18
C ASN A 265 -15.44 -7.32 22.29
N GLN A 266 -15.17 -6.66 21.16
CA GLN A 266 -15.10 -5.21 21.04
C GLN A 266 -16.32 -4.70 20.28
N LEU A 267 -16.84 -3.56 20.73
CA LEU A 267 -17.95 -2.87 20.10
C LEU A 267 -17.50 -1.47 19.70
N ALA A 268 -17.40 -1.25 18.40
CA ALA A 268 -17.14 0.08 17.86
C ALA A 268 -18.43 0.90 17.81
N VAL A 269 -18.36 2.12 18.34
CA VAL A 269 -19.46 3.10 18.34
C VAL A 269 -18.99 4.34 17.59
N GLY A 270 -19.42 4.46 16.34
CA GLY A 270 -19.20 5.63 15.49
C GLY A 270 -20.45 6.50 15.40
N ILE A 271 -20.28 7.81 15.61
CA ILE A 271 -21.30 8.81 15.30
C ILE A 271 -20.78 9.62 14.11
N LYS A 272 -21.53 9.62 13.01
CA LYS A 272 -21.23 10.48 11.86
C LYS A 272 -21.29 11.95 12.27
N ASP A 273 -20.63 12.83 11.55
CA ASP A 273 -20.72 14.27 11.85
C ASP A 273 -22.16 14.78 11.60
N MET A 274 -22.78 15.32 12.65
CA MET A 274 -24.16 15.83 12.65
C MET A 274 -24.22 17.36 12.67
N HIS A 275 -23.11 18.07 12.43
CA HIS A 275 -23.13 19.52 12.28
C HIS A 275 -23.92 19.94 11.04
N VAL A 276 -24.51 21.14 11.12
CA VAL A 276 -25.35 21.75 10.07
C VAL A 276 -24.64 21.78 8.71
N GLU A 277 -23.34 22.06 8.72
CA GLU A 277 -22.49 22.08 7.53
C GLU A 277 -22.26 20.67 6.95
N SER A 278 -21.94 19.68 7.80
CA SER A 278 -21.78 18.29 7.36
C SER A 278 -23.08 17.65 6.86
N LEU A 279 -24.22 18.13 7.33
CA LEU A 279 -25.55 17.70 6.86
C LEU A 279 -26.01 18.44 5.60
N GLY A 280 -25.22 19.38 5.08
CA GLY A 280 -25.53 20.13 3.85
C GLY A 280 -26.67 21.14 4.01
N ILE A 281 -27.05 21.47 5.23
CA ILE A 281 -28.22 22.34 5.53
C ILE A 281 -27.82 23.79 5.89
N ALA A 282 -26.53 24.13 5.85
CA ALA A 282 -26.02 25.45 6.27
C ALA A 282 -26.49 26.61 5.36
N ASP A 283 -26.43 26.42 4.04
CA ASP A 283 -26.67 27.47 3.05
C ASP A 283 -28.02 27.32 2.32
N ILE A 284 -29.01 26.71 2.98
CA ILE A 284 -30.33 26.53 2.38
C ILE A 284 -31.01 27.88 2.14
N ASN A 285 -31.37 28.15 0.88
CA ASN A 285 -32.10 29.35 0.49
C ASN A 285 -33.49 29.00 -0.06
N ILE A 286 -34.53 29.53 0.59
CA ILE A 286 -35.94 29.34 0.24
C ILE A 286 -36.55 30.56 -0.48
N GLY A 287 -35.73 31.53 -0.89
CA GLY A 287 -36.18 32.77 -1.52
C GLY A 287 -36.74 32.61 -2.93
N THR A 288 -36.48 31.48 -3.60
CA THR A 288 -37.03 31.13 -4.91
C THR A 288 -37.82 29.82 -4.84
N PRO A 289 -38.83 29.62 -5.70
CA PRO A 289 -39.57 28.35 -5.77
C PRO A 289 -38.67 27.14 -6.03
N GLU A 290 -37.66 27.29 -6.89
CA GLU A 290 -36.68 26.23 -7.19
C GLU A 290 -35.79 25.94 -5.97
N GLY A 291 -35.35 26.98 -5.25
CA GLY A 291 -34.57 26.85 -4.02
C GLY A 291 -35.36 26.16 -2.91
N ALA A 292 -36.65 26.46 -2.78
CA ALA A 292 -37.54 25.79 -1.84
C ALA A 292 -37.73 24.29 -2.16
N GLN A 293 -37.83 23.93 -3.44
CA GLN A 293 -37.94 22.52 -3.85
C GLN A 293 -36.65 21.73 -3.57
N ALA A 294 -35.49 22.34 -3.84
CA ALA A 294 -34.18 21.75 -3.52
C ALA A 294 -33.98 21.62 -2.00
N ALA A 295 -34.35 22.64 -1.23
CA ALA A 295 -34.28 22.65 0.23
C ALA A 295 -35.03 21.47 0.87
N ILE A 296 -36.23 21.15 0.38
CA ILE A 296 -37.02 20.01 0.88
C ILE A 296 -36.26 18.70 0.71
N ASN A 297 -35.59 18.49 -0.43
CA ASN A 297 -34.82 17.28 -0.69
C ASN A 297 -33.60 17.19 0.24
N THR A 298 -32.82 18.26 0.35
CA THR A 298 -31.64 18.31 1.23
C THR A 298 -32.02 18.09 2.70
N ILE A 299 -33.10 18.72 3.17
CA ILE A 299 -33.59 18.51 4.54
C ILE A 299 -34.04 17.06 4.75
N LYS A 300 -34.72 16.46 3.77
CA LYS A 300 -35.16 15.06 3.85
C LYS A 300 -33.96 14.11 3.95
N GLU A 301 -32.91 14.34 3.18
CA GLU A 301 -31.67 13.57 3.23
C GLU A 301 -30.96 13.73 4.59
N ALA A 302 -30.90 14.95 5.13
CA ALA A 302 -30.37 15.20 6.46
C ALA A 302 -31.16 14.46 7.55
N ILE A 303 -32.51 14.49 7.49
CA ILE A 303 -33.38 13.77 8.42
C ILE A 303 -33.16 12.25 8.32
N ASN A 304 -33.05 11.71 7.11
CA ASN A 304 -32.79 10.29 6.90
C ASN A 304 -31.43 9.89 7.48
N THR A 305 -30.41 10.74 7.33
CA THR A 305 -29.07 10.52 7.89
C THR A 305 -29.11 10.48 9.42
N VAL A 306 -29.73 11.48 10.06
CA VAL A 306 -29.90 11.51 11.52
C VAL A 306 -30.72 10.31 12.02
N SER A 307 -31.76 9.93 11.29
CA SER A 307 -32.61 8.78 11.64
C SER A 307 -31.84 7.47 11.54
N SER A 308 -30.98 7.30 10.53
CA SER A 308 -30.10 6.14 10.39
C SER A 308 -29.10 6.05 11.54
N VAL A 309 -28.45 7.15 11.91
CA VAL A 309 -27.52 7.19 13.05
C VAL A 309 -28.24 6.83 14.36
N ARG A 310 -29.44 7.38 14.60
CA ARG A 310 -30.26 7.02 15.78
C ARG A 310 -30.67 5.55 15.78
N GLY A 311 -31.03 5.00 14.62
CA GLY A 311 -31.35 3.58 14.47
C GLY A 311 -30.17 2.69 14.84
N ASN A 312 -28.97 3.04 14.38
CA ASN A 312 -27.75 2.32 14.71
C ASN A 312 -27.41 2.41 16.20
N LEU A 313 -27.52 3.60 16.81
CA LEU A 313 -27.31 3.77 18.25
C LEU A 313 -28.34 2.97 19.08
N GLY A 314 -29.60 2.88 18.62
CA GLY A 314 -30.61 2.03 19.24
C GLY A 314 -30.27 0.55 19.16
N ALA A 315 -29.78 0.08 18.01
CA ALA A 315 -29.33 -1.31 17.85
C ALA A 315 -28.12 -1.63 18.75
N ILE A 316 -27.16 -0.69 18.84
CA ILE A 316 -26.01 -0.78 19.74
C ILE A 316 -26.46 -0.84 21.21
N SER A 317 -27.42 0.01 21.62
CA SER A 317 -27.99 -0.03 22.97
C SER A 317 -28.60 -1.39 23.28
N ASN A 318 -29.43 -1.94 22.38
CA ASN A 318 -30.02 -3.27 22.57
C ASN A 318 -28.94 -4.35 22.71
N ARG A 319 -27.88 -4.27 21.90
CA ARG A 319 -26.76 -5.20 21.98
C ARG A 319 -26.03 -5.07 23.32
N LEU A 320 -25.78 -3.85 23.80
CA LEU A 320 -25.18 -3.61 25.11
C LEU A 320 -26.04 -4.16 26.25
N ASP A 321 -27.36 -3.97 26.20
CA ASP A 321 -28.29 -4.51 27.20
C ASP A 321 -28.28 -6.05 27.20
N HIS A 322 -28.28 -6.68 26.02
CA HIS A 322 -28.16 -8.14 25.91
C HIS A 322 -26.82 -8.65 26.42
N THR A 323 -25.71 -7.99 26.06
CA THR A 323 -24.39 -8.34 26.56
C THR A 323 -24.31 -8.18 28.08
N ALA A 324 -24.82 -7.09 28.65
CA ALA A 324 -24.85 -6.86 30.09
C ALA A 324 -25.63 -7.94 30.83
N ASN A 325 -26.82 -8.31 30.33
CA ASN A 325 -27.60 -9.40 30.90
C ASN A 325 -26.87 -10.75 30.83
N ASN A 326 -26.25 -11.06 29.68
CA ASN A 326 -25.49 -12.30 29.53
C ASN A 326 -24.26 -12.35 30.46
N LEU A 327 -23.52 -11.25 30.57
CA LEU A 327 -22.38 -11.14 31.49
C LEU A 327 -22.81 -11.24 32.95
N SER A 328 -23.99 -10.73 33.31
CA SER A 328 -24.53 -10.88 34.66
C SER A 328 -24.80 -12.35 35.00
N VAL A 329 -25.44 -13.09 34.09
CA VAL A 329 -25.68 -14.53 34.25
C VAL A 329 -24.38 -15.31 34.29
N MET A 330 -23.42 -14.97 33.42
CA MET A 330 -22.10 -15.60 33.42
C MET A 330 -21.34 -15.33 34.72
N ARG A 331 -21.44 -14.10 35.27
CA ARG A 331 -20.84 -13.74 36.56
C ARG A 331 -21.44 -14.54 37.71
N GLU A 332 -22.76 -14.72 37.72
CA GLU A 332 -23.45 -15.57 38.71
C GLU A 332 -22.94 -17.01 38.63
N ASN A 333 -22.97 -17.61 37.43
CA ASN A 333 -22.49 -18.98 37.21
C ASN A 333 -21.01 -19.17 37.57
N ILE A 334 -20.15 -18.20 37.29
CA ILE A 334 -18.72 -18.25 37.66
C ILE A 334 -18.55 -18.12 39.17
N THR A 335 -19.33 -17.27 39.83
CA THR A 335 -19.27 -17.11 41.29
C THR A 335 -19.76 -18.38 41.98
N ASP A 336 -20.80 -19.02 41.47
CA ASP A 336 -21.31 -20.30 41.97
C ASP A 336 -20.29 -21.43 41.75
N ALA A 337 -19.65 -21.47 40.58
CA ALA A 337 -18.58 -22.42 40.31
C ALA A 337 -17.34 -22.18 41.19
N GLU A 338 -17.00 -20.91 41.47
CA GLU A 338 -15.94 -20.56 42.42
C GLU A 338 -16.32 -21.02 43.83
N SER A 339 -17.55 -20.76 44.28
CA SER A 339 -18.07 -21.21 45.57
C SER A 339 -18.01 -22.74 45.69
N ALA A 340 -18.42 -23.49 44.66
CA ALA A 340 -18.33 -24.95 44.67
C ALA A 340 -16.89 -25.49 44.76
N ILE A 341 -15.89 -24.75 44.30
CA ILE A 341 -14.48 -25.14 44.36
C ILE A 341 -13.83 -24.70 45.67
N ARG A 342 -14.17 -23.50 46.15
CA ARG A 342 -13.46 -22.82 47.23
C ARG A 342 -14.15 -22.98 48.58
N ASP A 343 -15.48 -22.99 48.58
CA ASP A 343 -16.26 -23.09 49.81
C ASP A 343 -16.41 -24.56 50.21
N THR A 344 -16.19 -24.83 51.50
CA THR A 344 -16.37 -26.15 52.09
C THR A 344 -17.78 -26.29 52.62
N ASP A 345 -18.39 -27.48 52.47
CA ASP A 345 -19.64 -27.78 53.16
C ASP A 345 -19.40 -27.79 54.68
N ILE A 346 -19.91 -26.75 55.35
CA ILE A 346 -19.77 -26.56 56.79
C ILE A 346 -20.37 -27.74 57.56
N ALA A 347 -21.42 -28.39 57.05
CA ALA A 347 -22.01 -29.53 57.74
C ALA A 347 -21.05 -30.73 57.77
N GLU A 348 -20.40 -31.04 56.65
CA GLU A 348 -19.43 -32.12 56.55
C GLU A 348 -18.14 -31.82 57.35
N GLU A 349 -17.61 -30.60 57.22
CA GLU A 349 -16.44 -30.18 57.98
C GLU A 349 -16.69 -30.15 59.49
N MET A 350 -17.88 -29.73 59.94
CA MET A 350 -18.23 -29.78 61.36
C MET A 350 -18.37 -31.21 61.88
N MET A 351 -18.87 -32.15 61.07
CA MET A 351 -18.90 -33.57 61.42
C MET A 351 -17.48 -34.15 61.52
N SER A 352 -16.63 -33.88 60.54
CA SER A 352 -15.21 -34.29 60.56
C SER A 352 -14.44 -33.66 61.71
N TYR A 353 -14.63 -32.38 61.97
CA TYR A 353 -14.05 -31.67 63.12
C TYR A 353 -14.49 -32.28 64.45
N THR A 354 -15.78 -32.58 64.60
CA THR A 354 -16.32 -33.22 65.82
C THR A 354 -15.78 -34.64 65.98
N LYS A 355 -15.75 -35.44 64.91
CA LYS A 355 -15.16 -36.78 64.89
C LYS A 355 -13.69 -36.75 65.29
N ASN A 356 -12.92 -35.82 64.74
CA ASN A 356 -11.50 -35.66 65.06
C ASN A 356 -11.29 -35.22 66.51
N ASN A 357 -12.13 -34.31 67.04
CA ASN A 357 -12.08 -33.95 68.46
C ASN A 357 -12.38 -35.14 69.38
N ILE A 358 -13.39 -35.95 69.07
CA ILE A 358 -13.70 -37.17 69.82
C ILE A 358 -12.55 -38.17 69.74
N LEU A 359 -11.93 -38.34 68.56
CA LEU A 359 -10.76 -39.20 68.38
C LEU A 359 -9.55 -38.72 69.20
N VAL A 360 -9.28 -37.40 69.23
CA VAL A 360 -8.19 -36.83 70.04
C VAL A 360 -8.46 -37.04 71.53
N GLN A 361 -9.67 -36.79 72.01
CA GLN A 361 -10.05 -37.05 73.40
C GLN A 361 -9.98 -38.54 73.74
N SER A 362 -10.42 -39.42 72.84
CA SER A 362 -10.35 -40.87 73.01
C SER A 362 -8.90 -41.38 72.97
N ALA A 363 -8.05 -40.83 72.09
CA ALA A 363 -6.63 -41.16 72.02
C ALA A 363 -5.89 -40.70 73.28
N GLN A 364 -6.23 -39.54 73.84
CA GLN A 364 -5.72 -39.09 75.14
C GLN A 364 -6.16 -40.00 76.28
N ALA A 365 -7.45 -40.40 76.32
CA ALA A 365 -7.96 -41.34 77.31
C ALA A 365 -7.33 -42.73 77.17
N MET A 366 -7.15 -43.22 75.93
CA MET A 366 -6.47 -44.49 75.67
C MET A 366 -4.97 -44.43 75.98
N LEU A 367 -4.29 -43.31 75.72
CA LEU A 367 -2.90 -43.10 76.16
C LEU A 367 -2.80 -43.09 77.68
N ALA A 368 -3.73 -42.43 78.38
CA ALA A 368 -3.78 -42.45 79.84
C ALA A 368 -3.99 -43.87 80.38
N GLN A 369 -4.93 -44.63 79.80
CA GLN A 369 -5.19 -46.03 80.17
C GLN A 369 -4.00 -46.95 79.85
N ALA A 370 -3.41 -46.81 78.67
CA ALA A 370 -2.26 -47.58 78.23
C ALA A 370 -1.00 -47.28 79.05
N ASN A 371 -0.87 -46.09 79.63
CA ASN A 371 0.20 -45.76 80.57
C ASN A 371 -0.05 -46.33 81.99
N GLN A 372 -1.30 -46.56 82.37
CA GLN A 372 -1.63 -47.19 83.66
C GLN A 372 -1.45 -48.72 83.67
N VAL A 373 -1.66 -49.39 82.52
CA VAL A 373 -1.52 -50.86 82.42
C VAL A 373 -0.09 -51.35 82.79
N PRO A 374 1.01 -50.75 82.28
CA PRO A 374 2.36 -51.11 82.69
C PRO A 374 2.64 -50.87 84.18
N GLN A 375 2.06 -49.82 84.77
CA GLN A 375 2.21 -49.53 86.20
C GLN A 375 1.50 -50.58 87.06
N GLY A 376 0.33 -51.08 86.62
CA GLY A 376 -0.36 -52.18 87.27
C GLY A 376 0.41 -53.51 87.19
N VAL A 377 1.10 -53.78 86.07
CA VAL A 377 1.94 -54.97 85.93
C VAL A 377 3.20 -54.89 86.80
N LEU A 378 3.78 -53.69 86.97
CA LEU A 378 4.90 -53.48 87.91
C LEU A 378 4.53 -53.70 89.39
N GLN A 379 3.25 -53.57 89.75
CA GLN A 379 2.74 -53.93 91.09
C GLN A 379 2.54 -55.43 91.27
N LEU A 380 2.41 -56.21 90.19
CA LEU A 380 2.27 -57.67 90.24
C LEU A 380 3.61 -58.41 90.17
N LEU A 381 4.69 -57.72 89.78
CA LEU A 381 6.05 -58.25 89.70
C LEU A 381 6.93 -57.87 90.91
N GLN A 382 6.39 -57.10 91.86
CA GLN A 382 6.93 -56.87 93.20
C GLN A 382 6.14 -57.72 94.21
#